data_AF-A0A5F1YAX2-F1
#
_entry.id   AF-A0A5F1YAX2-F1
#
_cell.length_a   1.000
_cell.length_b   1.000
_cell.length_c   1.000
_cell.angle_alpha   90.00
_cell.angle_beta   90.00
_cell.angle_gamma   90.00
#
_symmetry.space_group_name_H-M   'P 1'
#
loop_
_entity.id
_entity.type
_entity.pdbx_description
1 polymer ?
#
loop_
_entity_poly.entity_id
_entity_poly.type
_entity_poly.pdbx_seq_one_letter_code
_entity_poly.pdbx_strand_id
1 'polypeptide(L)'
;MELIPKLKSQHIIINEYAYQIESEMDKPNPNIGHLVELLSVFSASLLFHLNLEDTMLYFRMENHTRNSPTLVSLFEQYRKTMFGLKDLLLDYASKYSDPLTIEINISSFRSETVEIMRHLKNRIDREEAEFYPLIEDILRKLSADSEIL
;
A
#
# COMPACT_ATOMS: atom_id res chain seq x y z
N MET A 1 9.57 18.68 4.92
CA MET A 1 9.24 17.32 5.38
C MET A 1 9.29 16.41 4.17
N GLU A 2 10.21 15.45 4.14
CA GLU A 2 10.46 14.57 2.99
C GLU A 2 9.33 13.53 2.86
N LEU A 3 8.88 13.27 1.62
CA LEU A 3 7.72 12.42 1.32
C LEU A 3 7.95 10.94 1.66
N ILE A 4 9.13 10.40 1.36
CA ILE A 4 9.45 8.97 1.54
C ILE A 4 9.47 8.57 3.03
N PRO A 5 10.11 9.31 3.95
CA PRO A 5 10.01 9.03 5.38
C PRO A 5 8.56 8.99 5.89
N LYS A 6 7.70 9.85 5.35
CA LYS A 6 6.26 9.84 5.68
C LYS A 6 5.58 8.56 5.17
N LEU A 7 5.83 8.13 3.94
CA LEU A 7 5.28 6.89 3.39
C LEU A 7 5.75 5.66 4.20
N LYS A 8 7.04 5.59 4.54
CA LYS A 8 7.57 4.54 5.42
C LYS A 8 6.90 4.52 6.80
N SER A 9 6.62 5.70 7.38
CA SER A 9 5.88 5.75 8.65
C SER A 9 4.44 5.23 8.53
N GLN A 10 3.81 5.36 7.35
CA GLN A 10 2.48 4.80 7.09
C GLN A 10 2.53 3.28 6.98
N HIS A 11 3.60 2.68 6.44
CA HIS A 11 3.77 1.23 6.42
C HIS A 11 3.72 0.63 7.82
N ILE A 12 4.32 1.31 8.82
CA ILE A 12 4.28 0.86 10.22
C ILE A 12 2.84 0.78 10.71
N ILE A 13 2.05 1.82 10.48
CA ILE A 13 0.64 1.89 10.91
C ILE A 13 -0.20 0.82 10.20
N ILE A 14 0.00 0.66 8.88
CA ILE A 14 -0.75 -0.31 8.07
C ILE A 14 -0.42 -1.73 8.52
N ASN A 15 0.86 -2.06 8.73
CA ASN A 15 1.30 -3.37 9.20
C ASN A 15 0.82 -3.68 10.62
N GLU A 16 0.72 -2.67 11.49
CA GLU A 16 0.16 -2.84 12.83
C GLU A 16 -1.31 -3.28 12.77
N TYR A 17 -2.13 -2.64 11.94
CA TYR A 17 -3.53 -3.07 11.76
C TYR A 17 -3.64 -4.42 11.04
N ALA A 18 -2.77 -4.70 10.05
CA ALA A 18 -2.71 -6.00 9.41
C ALA A 18 -2.44 -7.11 10.45
N TYR A 19 -1.45 -6.91 11.31
CA TYR A 19 -1.12 -7.83 12.40
C TYR A 19 -2.29 -8.00 13.38
N GLN A 20 -2.96 -6.92 13.76
CA GLN A 20 -4.12 -7.01 14.66
C GLN A 20 -5.27 -7.81 14.05
N ILE A 21 -5.53 -7.65 12.74
CA ILE A 21 -6.54 -8.44 12.01
C ILE A 21 -6.15 -9.93 12.02
N GLU A 22 -4.92 -10.26 11.62
CA GLU A 22 -4.43 -11.65 11.60
C GLU A 22 -4.49 -12.26 13.01
N SER A 23 -4.07 -11.52 14.03
CA SER A 23 -4.09 -11.97 15.43
C SER A 23 -5.51 -12.18 15.96
N GLU A 24 -6.47 -11.32 15.61
CA GLU A 24 -7.87 -11.49 16.01
C GLU A 24 -8.47 -12.71 15.30
N MET A 25 -8.18 -12.88 14.01
CA MET A 25 -8.61 -14.04 13.24
C MET A 25 -8.06 -15.34 13.81
N ASP A 26 -6.81 -15.41 14.27
CA ASP A 26 -6.21 -16.65 14.77
C ASP A 26 -6.76 -17.11 16.13
N LYS A 27 -7.60 -16.31 16.79
CA LYS A 27 -8.27 -16.71 18.04
C LYS A 27 -9.27 -17.85 17.78
N PRO A 28 -9.47 -18.76 18.77
CA PRO A 28 -10.50 -19.80 18.68
C PRO A 28 -11.92 -19.24 18.49
N ASN A 29 -12.21 -18.09 19.10
CA ASN A 29 -13.47 -17.37 19.01
C ASN A 29 -13.17 -15.90 18.66
N PRO A 30 -12.98 -15.57 17.36
CA PRO A 30 -12.69 -14.20 16.94
C PRO A 30 -13.89 -13.29 17.23
N ASN A 31 -13.63 -12.08 17.70
CA ASN A 31 -14.61 -11.03 17.85
C ASN A 31 -14.89 -10.38 16.49
N ILE A 32 -16.01 -10.75 15.87
CA ILE A 32 -16.35 -10.30 14.51
C ILE A 32 -16.62 -8.80 14.44
N GLY A 33 -17.27 -8.21 15.45
CA GLY A 33 -17.46 -6.75 15.50
C GLY A 33 -16.12 -6.02 15.51
N HIS A 34 -15.17 -6.52 16.28
CA HIS A 34 -13.82 -5.96 16.33
C HIS A 34 -13.06 -6.15 15.00
N LEU A 35 -13.23 -7.29 14.30
CA LEU A 35 -12.65 -7.49 12.97
C LEU A 35 -13.16 -6.46 11.95
N VAL A 36 -14.45 -6.11 11.99
CA VAL A 36 -15.02 -5.06 11.12
C VAL A 36 -14.42 -3.69 11.44
N GLU A 37 -14.24 -3.36 12.72
CA GLU A 37 -13.59 -2.12 13.15
C GLU A 37 -12.13 -2.05 12.66
N LEU A 38 -11.36 -3.11 12.91
CA LEU A 38 -9.96 -3.21 12.46
C LEU A 38 -9.87 -3.11 10.94
N LEU A 39 -10.73 -3.82 10.21
CA LEU A 39 -10.78 -3.79 8.75
C LEU A 39 -11.08 -2.38 8.22
N SER A 40 -12.02 -1.67 8.85
CA SER A 40 -12.36 -0.30 8.45
C SER A 40 -11.16 0.64 8.58
N VAL A 41 -10.46 0.58 9.71
CA VAL A 41 -9.29 1.44 9.96
C VAL A 41 -8.09 1.05 9.09
N PHE A 42 -7.83 -0.25 8.93
CA PHE A 42 -6.83 -0.77 8.00
C PHE A 42 -7.07 -0.27 6.58
N SER A 43 -8.30 -0.45 6.08
CA SER A 43 -8.66 -0.10 4.70
C SER A 43 -8.54 1.40 4.46
N ALA A 44 -8.99 2.23 5.41
CA ALA A 44 -8.85 3.68 5.32
C ALA A 44 -7.37 4.12 5.31
N SER A 45 -6.55 3.51 6.17
CA SER A 45 -5.11 3.82 6.28
C SER A 45 -4.35 3.43 5.01
N LEU A 46 -4.61 2.23 4.49
CA LEU A 46 -3.99 1.74 3.27
C LEU A 46 -4.46 2.54 2.04
N LEU A 47 -5.76 2.85 1.93
CA LEU A 47 -6.27 3.67 0.84
C LEU A 47 -5.66 5.08 0.85
N PHE A 48 -5.48 5.68 2.02
CA PHE A 48 -4.81 6.98 2.15
C PHE A 48 -3.35 6.92 1.69
N HIS A 49 -2.62 5.88 2.08
CA HIS A 49 -1.25 5.64 1.65
C HIS A 49 -1.16 5.49 0.13
N LEU A 50 -1.94 4.57 -0.46
CA LEU A 50 -1.96 4.33 -1.91
C LEU A 50 -2.28 5.61 -2.70
N ASN A 51 -3.25 6.41 -2.23
CA ASN A 51 -3.59 7.68 -2.87
C ASN A 51 -2.45 8.70 -2.81
N LEU A 52 -1.70 8.75 -1.71
CA LEU A 52 -0.54 9.64 -1.61
C LEU A 52 0.58 9.19 -2.55
N GLU A 53 0.82 7.90 -2.70
CA GLU A 53 1.79 7.40 -3.66
C GLU A 53 1.40 7.76 -5.10
N ASP A 54 0.15 7.51 -5.48
CA ASP A 54 -0.37 7.86 -6.82
C ASP A 54 -0.23 9.35 -7.12
N THR A 55 -0.68 10.20 -6.20
CA THR A 55 -0.82 11.65 -6.43
C THR A 55 0.45 12.44 -6.19
N MET A 56 1.33 11.97 -5.30
CA MET A 56 2.53 12.72 -4.90
C MET A 56 3.81 12.05 -5.38
N LEU A 57 3.90 10.72 -5.34
CA LEU A 57 5.14 10.02 -5.69
C LEU A 57 5.19 9.77 -7.21
N TYR A 58 4.25 8.98 -7.74
CA TYR A 58 4.21 8.63 -9.15
C TYR A 58 4.05 9.86 -10.04
N PHE A 59 3.12 10.77 -9.72
CA PHE A 59 2.92 12.00 -10.49
C PHE A 59 4.17 12.90 -10.54
N ARG A 60 4.91 13.03 -9.43
CA ARG A 60 6.16 13.82 -9.44
C ARG A 60 7.22 13.15 -10.29
N MET A 61 7.37 11.83 -10.18
CA MET A 61 8.37 11.10 -10.94
C MET A 61 8.09 11.15 -12.43
N GLU A 62 6.84 10.99 -12.86
CA GLU A 62 6.45 11.14 -14.27
C GLU A 62 6.89 12.49 -14.85
N ASN A 63 6.70 13.59 -14.11
CA ASN A 63 7.13 14.92 -14.55
C ASN A 63 8.66 15.02 -14.66
N HIS A 64 9.41 14.45 -13.73
CA HIS A 64 10.87 14.49 -13.74
C HIS A 64 11.50 13.56 -14.78
N THR A 65 10.85 12.43 -15.08
CA THR A 65 11.42 11.40 -15.95
C THR A 65 10.91 11.45 -17.38
N ARG A 66 9.97 12.34 -17.71
CA ARG A 66 9.31 12.42 -19.03
C ARG A 66 10.24 12.50 -20.24
N ASN A 67 11.46 13.00 -20.06
CA ASN A 67 12.45 13.15 -21.13
C ASN A 67 13.43 11.96 -21.23
N SER A 68 13.26 10.94 -20.38
CA SER A 68 14.07 9.71 -20.38
C SER A 68 13.18 8.50 -20.66
N PRO A 69 13.17 7.97 -21.90
CA PRO A 69 12.35 6.81 -22.25
C PRO A 69 12.62 5.59 -21.36
N THR A 70 13.87 5.40 -20.92
CA THR A 70 14.25 4.33 -19.99
C THR A 70 13.58 4.48 -18.63
N LEU A 71 13.59 5.69 -18.07
CA LEU A 71 12.95 5.93 -16.77
C LEU A 71 11.43 5.85 -16.89
N VAL A 72 10.83 6.38 -17.95
CA VAL A 72 9.39 6.24 -18.21
C VAL A 72 8.98 4.75 -18.21
N SER A 73 9.67 3.90 -18.98
CA SER A 73 9.37 2.47 -19.03
C SER A 73 9.53 1.78 -17.67
N LEU A 74 10.54 2.16 -16.89
CA LEU A 74 10.76 1.63 -15.55
C LEU A 74 9.60 2.00 -14.60
N PHE A 75 9.20 3.28 -14.57
CA PHE A 75 8.08 3.73 -13.73
C PHE A 75 6.74 3.15 -14.15
N GLU A 76 6.51 2.92 -15.45
CA GLU A 76 5.33 2.20 -15.93
C GLU A 76 5.29 0.75 -15.46
N GLN A 77 6.43 0.05 -15.41
CA GLN A 77 6.52 -1.32 -14.89
C GLN A 77 6.24 -1.37 -13.39
N TYR A 78 6.82 -0.45 -12.62
CA TYR A 78 6.48 -0.31 -11.19
C TYR A 78 4.99 -0.03 -11.04
N ARG A 79 4.46 0.98 -11.73
CA ARG A 79 3.04 1.33 -11.67
C ARG A 79 2.15 0.13 -11.99
N LYS A 80 2.43 -0.66 -13.04
CA LYS A 80 1.65 -1.86 -13.39
C LYS A 80 1.70 -2.95 -12.33
N THR A 81 2.88 -3.20 -11.75
CA THR A 81 3.01 -4.25 -10.72
C THR A 81 2.41 -3.84 -9.38
N MET A 82 2.32 -2.53 -9.18
CA MET A 82 1.79 -1.89 -7.98
C MET A 82 0.28 -1.54 -8.12
N PHE A 83 -0.29 -1.59 -9.32
CA PHE A 83 -1.71 -1.32 -9.52
C PHE A 83 -2.57 -2.54 -9.16
N GLY A 84 -3.83 -2.30 -8.76
CA GLY A 84 -4.81 -3.35 -8.51
C GLY A 84 -5.06 -3.67 -7.03
N LEU A 85 -4.11 -3.40 -6.13
CA LEU A 85 -4.35 -3.57 -4.68
C LEU A 85 -5.45 -2.63 -4.18
N LYS A 86 -5.55 -1.42 -4.74
CA LYS A 86 -6.57 -0.44 -4.38
C LYS A 86 -7.98 -0.93 -4.67
N ASP A 87 -8.23 -1.41 -5.90
CA ASP A 87 -9.55 -1.89 -6.30
C ASP A 87 -9.91 -3.17 -5.53
N LEU A 88 -8.95 -4.08 -5.39
CA LEU A 88 -9.12 -5.31 -4.61
C LEU A 88 -9.44 -5.01 -3.13
N LEU A 89 -8.77 -4.02 -2.54
CA LEU A 89 -9.04 -3.57 -1.17
C LEU A 89 -10.44 -2.96 -1.03
N LEU A 90 -10.86 -2.13 -1.99
CA LEU A 90 -12.18 -1.49 -1.96
C LEU A 90 -13.30 -2.53 -2.06
N ASP A 91 -13.17 -3.49 -2.97
CA ASP A 91 -14.13 -4.59 -3.12
C ASP A 91 -14.19 -5.45 -1.85
N TYR A 92 -13.03 -5.80 -1.31
CA TYR A 92 -12.90 -6.57 -0.08
C TYR A 92 -13.50 -5.85 1.15
N ALA A 93 -13.13 -4.59 1.36
CA ALA A 93 -13.61 -3.80 2.49
C ALA A 93 -15.13 -3.57 2.42
N SER A 94 -15.65 -3.34 1.21
CA SER A 94 -17.09 -3.23 0.96
C SER A 94 -17.81 -4.53 1.30
N LYS A 95 -17.29 -5.67 0.82
CA LYS A 95 -17.86 -7.00 1.03
C LYS A 95 -17.95 -7.38 2.51
N TYR A 96 -16.94 -7.05 3.31
CA TYR A 96 -16.85 -7.44 4.72
C TYR A 96 -17.14 -6.30 5.70
N SER A 97 -17.89 -5.29 5.27
CA SER A 97 -18.32 -4.16 6.10
C SER A 97 -19.42 -4.49 7.12
N ASP A 98 -20.11 -5.62 6.95
CA ASP A 98 -21.15 -6.11 7.84
C ASP A 98 -20.66 -7.34 8.63
N PRO A 99 -20.73 -7.32 9.98
CA PRO A 99 -20.37 -8.46 10.81
C PRO A 99 -21.04 -9.77 10.39
N LEU A 100 -22.33 -9.72 9.97
CA LEU A 100 -23.06 -10.92 9.57
C LEU A 100 -22.44 -11.59 8.35
N THR A 101 -21.88 -10.81 7.41
CA THR A 101 -21.21 -11.35 6.23
C THR A 101 -19.94 -12.12 6.60
N ILE A 102 -19.17 -11.62 7.57
CA ILE A 102 -17.99 -12.31 8.09
C ILE A 102 -18.41 -13.58 8.84
N GLU A 103 -19.44 -13.51 9.71
CA GLU A 103 -19.93 -14.67 10.48
C GLU A 103 -20.32 -15.84 9.57
N ILE A 104 -21.10 -15.58 8.52
CA ILE A 104 -21.58 -16.62 7.60
C ILE A 104 -20.45 -17.13 6.68
N ASN A 105 -19.44 -16.32 6.39
CA ASN A 105 -18.39 -16.61 5.41
C ASN A 105 -16.97 -16.56 5.98
N ILE A 106 -16.79 -16.95 7.25
CA ILE A 106 -15.50 -16.79 7.97
C ILE A 106 -14.31 -17.45 7.25
N SER A 107 -14.53 -18.58 6.57
CA SER A 107 -13.48 -19.26 5.81
C SER A 107 -13.03 -18.44 4.60
N SER A 108 -13.97 -17.84 3.86
CA SER A 108 -13.67 -16.98 2.70
C SER A 108 -13.02 -15.68 3.16
N PHE A 109 -13.53 -15.09 4.24
CA PHE A 109 -12.91 -13.92 4.87
C PHE A 109 -11.44 -14.19 5.19
N ARG A 110 -11.13 -15.33 5.83
CA ARG A 110 -9.75 -15.72 6.14
C ARG A 110 -8.88 -15.84 4.90
N SER A 111 -9.34 -16.58 3.88
CA SER A 111 -8.53 -16.77 2.66
C SER A 111 -8.27 -15.45 1.93
N GLU A 112 -9.28 -14.59 1.81
CA GLU A 112 -9.17 -13.30 1.13
C GLU A 112 -8.31 -12.31 1.93
N THR A 113 -8.41 -12.32 3.26
CA THR A 113 -7.53 -11.54 4.14
C THR A 113 -6.06 -11.92 3.90
N VAL A 114 -5.75 -13.22 3.95
CA VAL A 114 -4.38 -13.73 3.76
C VAL A 114 -3.84 -13.33 2.37
N GLU A 115 -4.68 -13.37 1.35
CA GLU A 115 -4.31 -12.92 0.01
C GLU A 115 -3.97 -11.43 0.00
N ILE A 116 -4.80 -10.58 0.60
CA ILE A 116 -4.55 -9.14 0.72
C ILE A 116 -3.26 -8.85 1.47
N MET A 117 -3.04 -9.50 2.62
CA MET A 117 -1.83 -9.27 3.42
C MET A 117 -0.57 -9.70 2.66
N ARG A 118 -0.64 -10.81 1.91
CA ARG A 118 0.46 -11.23 1.02
C ARG A 118 0.74 -10.20 -0.08
N HIS A 119 -0.30 -9.66 -0.73
CA HIS A 119 -0.13 -8.62 -1.75
C HIS A 119 0.46 -7.32 -1.18
N LEU A 120 -0.04 -6.89 -0.02
CA LEU A 120 0.46 -5.72 0.71
C LEU A 120 1.94 -5.90 1.11
N LYS A 121 2.30 -7.05 1.70
CA LYS A 121 3.67 -7.34 2.10
C LYS A 121 4.63 -7.29 0.92
N ASN A 122 4.29 -7.97 -0.18
CA ASN A 122 5.12 -7.97 -1.38
C ASN A 122 5.30 -6.57 -1.97
N ARG A 123 4.26 -5.73 -1.90
CA ARG A 123 4.34 -4.33 -2.31
C ARG A 123 5.33 -3.56 -1.44
N ILE A 124 5.12 -3.54 -0.12
CA ILE A 124 5.94 -2.80 0.84
C ILE A 124 7.42 -3.23 0.73
N ASP A 125 7.68 -4.54 0.67
CA ASP A 125 9.05 -5.07 0.58
C ASP A 125 9.78 -4.52 -0.66
N ARG A 126 9.08 -4.43 -1.81
CA ARG A 126 9.65 -3.89 -3.06
C ARG A 126 9.76 -2.37 -3.03
N GLU A 127 8.81 -1.68 -2.42
CA GLU A 127 8.88 -0.23 -2.26
C GLU A 127 10.10 0.19 -1.44
N GLU A 128 10.32 -0.47 -0.31
CA GLU A 128 11.43 -0.14 0.56
C GLU A 128 12.79 -0.57 0.03
N ALA A 129 12.88 -1.73 -0.63
CA ALA A 129 14.14 -2.28 -1.14
C ALA A 129 14.55 -1.72 -2.51
N GLU A 130 13.59 -1.40 -3.37
CA GLU A 130 13.84 -1.04 -4.77
C GLU A 130 13.37 0.38 -5.09
N PHE A 131 12.10 0.66 -4.88
CA PHE A 131 11.45 1.83 -5.47
C PHE A 131 11.82 3.14 -4.79
N TYR A 132 11.74 3.21 -3.46
CA TYR A 132 12.08 4.41 -2.71
C TYR A 132 13.57 4.78 -2.85
N PRO A 133 14.54 3.86 -2.74
CA PRO A 133 15.95 4.17 -2.99
C PRO A 133 16.20 4.70 -4.41
N LEU A 134 15.54 4.13 -5.42
CA LEU A 134 15.64 4.61 -6.80
C LEU A 134 15.15 6.06 -6.94
N ILE A 135 14.02 6.40 -6.30
CA ILE A 135 13.48 7.76 -6.33
C ILE A 135 14.42 8.74 -5.64
N GLU A 136 14.94 8.38 -4.46
CA GLU A 136 15.90 9.22 -3.73
C GLU A 136 17.15 9.50 -4.57
N ASP A 137 17.69 8.49 -5.26
CA ASP A 137 18.86 8.65 -6.13
C ASP A 137 18.56 9.57 -7.34
N ILE A 138 17.40 9.43 -7.97
CA ILE A 138 16.98 10.30 -9.08
C ILE A 138 16.83 11.75 -8.59
N LEU A 139 16.12 11.97 -7.48
CA LEU A 139 15.91 13.31 -6.94
C LEU A 139 17.24 13.97 -6.54
N ARG A 140 18.16 13.21 -5.94
CA ARG A 140 19.50 13.69 -5.57
C ARG A 140 20.33 14.10 -6.80
N LYS A 141 20.25 13.33 -7.89
CA LYS A 141 20.94 13.67 -9.15
C LYS A 141 20.36 14.94 -9.77
N LEU A 142 19.03 15.06 -9.80
CA LEU A 142 18.34 16.25 -10.32
C LEU A 142 18.67 17.51 -9.52
N SER A 143 18.76 17.42 -8.18
CA SER A 143 19.16 18.56 -7.37
C SER A 143 20.61 18.97 -7.61
N ALA A 144 21.52 18.01 -7.77
CA ALA A 144 22.93 18.28 -8.05
C ALA A 144 23.13 18.96 -9.42
N ASP A 145 22.37 18.56 -10.44
CA ASP A 145 22.44 19.18 -11.77
C ASP A 145 21.85 20.60 -11.80
N SER A 146 20.91 20.92 -10.90
CA SER A 146 20.29 22.25 -10.79
C SER A 146 21.14 23.29 -10.04
N GLU A 147 22.15 22.87 -9.28
CA GLU A 147 23.08 23.77 -8.57
C GLU A 147 24.31 24.17 -9.43
N ILE A 148 24.44 23.60 -10.63
CA ILE A 148 25.57 23.83 -11.56
C ILE A 148 25.24 24.86 -12.66
N LEU A 149 24.02 25.43 -12.68
CA LEU A 149 23.55 26.49 -13.58
C LEU A 149 23.38 27.83 -12.84
#